data_AF-H5YIL9-F1
#
_entry.id   AF-H5YIL9-F1
#
_cell.length_a   1.000
_cell.length_b   1.000
_cell.length_c   1.000
_cell.angle_alpha   90.00
_cell.angle_beta   90.00
_cell.angle_gamma   90.00
#
_symmetry.space_group_name_H-M   'P 1'
#
loop_
_entity.id
_entity.type
_entity.pdbx_description
1 polymer ?
#
loop_
_entity_poly.entity_id
_entity_poly.type
_entity_poly.pdbx_seq_one_letter_code
_entity_poly.pdbx_strand_id
1 'polypeptide(L)' 'MSDIEVRDQQVRIARYRSLERDVADPLAIRQLHTIIEELESDLRGGGGPDGPPKHRQNS' A
#
# COMPACT_ATOMS: atom_id res chain seq x y z
N MET A 1 2.50 6.01 -8.37
CA MET A 1 3.40 4.84 -8.50
C MET A 1 3.43 4.36 -9.93
N SER A 2 4.55 3.80 -10.39
CA SER A 2 4.62 3.12 -11.69
C SER A 2 3.95 1.74 -11.61
N ASP A 3 3.50 1.20 -12.74
CA ASP A 3 2.84 -0.13 -12.81
C ASP A 3 3.71 -1.25 -12.19
N ILE A 4 5.02 -1.19 -12.40
CA ILE A 4 6.01 -2.10 -11.80
C ILE A 4 6.00 -1.99 -10.27
N GLU A 5 5.99 -0.77 -9.73
CA GLU A 5 5.99 -0.52 -8.27
C GLU A 5 4.70 -1.01 -7.64
N VAL A 6 3.56 -0.79 -8.29
CA VAL A 6 2.24 -1.28 -7.85
C VAL A 6 2.22 -2.81 -7.79
N ARG A 7 2.80 -3.46 -8.79
CA ARG A 7 2.84 -4.92 -8.87
C ARG A 7 3.81 -5.52 -7.84
N ASP A 8 4.96 -4.89 -7.63
CA ASP A 8 5.91 -5.30 -6.60
C ASP A 8 5.33 -5.12 -5.18
N GLN A 9 4.63 -4.01 -4.94
CA GLN A 9 3.96 -3.76 -3.66
C GLN A 9 2.84 -4.76 -3.37
N GLN A 10 2.04 -5.14 -4.37
CA GLN A 10 1.05 -6.22 -4.22
C GLN A 10 1.70 -7.56 -3.86
N VAL A 11 2.86 -7.89 -4.45
CA VAL A 11 3.62 -9.10 -4.10
C VAL A 11 4.12 -9.02 -2.65
N ARG A 12 4.61 -7.86 -2.18
CA ARG A 12 5.01 -7.66 -0.78
C ARG A 12 3.84 -7.84 0.19
N ILE A 13 2.69 -7.25 -0.11
CA ILE A 13 1.46 -7.37 0.70
C ILE A 13 1.05 -8.84 0.83
N ALA A 14 1.02 -9.58 -0.28
CA ALA A 14 0.70 -11.00 -0.27
C ALA A 14 1.67 -11.80 0.61
N ARG A 15 2.97 -11.49 0.52
CA ARG A 15 4.01 -12.13 1.34
C ARG A 15 3.83 -11.85 2.83
N TYR A 16 3.55 -10.61 3.22
CA TYR A 16 3.32 -10.25 4.61
C TYR A 16 2.03 -10.87 5.16
N ARG A 17 0.97 -10.98 4.36
CA ARG A 17 -0.25 -11.71 4.75
C ARG A 17 0.00 -13.20 4.98
N SER A 18 0.86 -13.84 4.19
CA SER A 18 1.27 -15.22 4.48
C SER A 18 2.03 -15.30 5.80
N LEU A 19 2.98 -14.37 6.02
CA LEU A 19 3.78 -14.33 7.24
C LEU A 19 2.92 -14.09 8.49
N GLU A 20 1.87 -13.26 8.40
CA GLU A 20 0.91 -13.02 9.49
C GLU A 20 0.24 -14.31 9.97
N ARG A 21 0.08 -15.32 9.11
CA ARG A 21 -0.55 -16.61 9.44
C ARG A 21 0.45 -17.63 9.98
N ASP A 22 1.72 -17.51 9.62
CA ASP A 22 2.80 -18.39 10.09
C ASP A 22 3.39 -17.94 11.45
N VAL A 23 3.29 -16.65 11.76
CA VAL A 23 3.79 -16.10 13.02
C VAL A 23 2.82 -16.38 14.16
N ALA A 24 3.33 -16.97 15.25
CA ALA A 24 2.54 -17.22 16.46
C ALA A 24 2.61 -16.06 17.48
N ASP A 25 3.57 -15.15 17.33
CA ASP A 25 3.75 -14.02 18.24
C ASP A 25 2.68 -12.94 17.98
N PRO A 26 1.83 -12.61 18.97
CA PRO A 26 0.70 -11.71 18.79
C PRO A 26 1.12 -10.26 18.54
N LEU A 27 2.31 -9.85 19.01
CA LEU A 27 2.83 -8.52 18.76
C LEU A 27 3.31 -8.38 17.32
N ALA A 28 4.01 -9.38 16.80
CA ALA A 28 4.46 -9.43 15.42
C ALA A 28 3.28 -9.51 14.44
N ILE A 29 2.21 -10.25 14.76
CA ILE A 29 0.96 -10.23 14.00
C ILE A 29 0.40 -8.80 13.91
N ARG A 30 0.29 -8.09 15.04
CA ARG A 30 -0.18 -6.69 15.07
C ARG A 30 0.68 -5.77 14.22
N GLN A 31 2.00 -5.92 14.29
CA GLN A 31 2.94 -5.11 13.50
C GLN A 31 2.81 -5.40 12.01
N LEU A 32 2.72 -6.67 11.61
CA LEU A 32 2.50 -7.06 10.22
C LEU A 32 1.19 -6.49 9.70
N HIS A 33 0.13 -6.54 10.50
CA HIS A 33 -1.16 -5.97 10.13
C HIS A 33 -1.06 -4.48 9.81
N THR A 34 -0.42 -3.69 10.67
CA THR A 34 -0.21 -2.26 10.44
C THR A 34 0.59 -1.99 9.17
N ILE A 35 1.68 -2.73 8.95
CA ILE A 35 2.50 -2.59 7.73
C ILE A 35 1.68 -2.90 6.48
N ILE A 36 0.85 -3.95 6.52
CA ILE A 36 -0.03 -4.35 5.42
C ILE A 36 -1.05 -3.23 5.13
N GLU A 37 -1.70 -2.68 6.16
CA GLU A 37 -2.67 -1.58 6.01
C GLU A 37 -2.05 -0.33 5.39
N GLU A 38 -0.82 0.02 5.78
CA GLU A 38 -0.08 1.15 5.19
C GLU A 38 0.22 0.91 3.72
N LEU A 39 0.70 -0.28 3.37
CA LEU A 39 0.99 -0.66 1.98
C LEU A 39 -0.28 -0.72 1.10
N GLU A 40 -1.39 -1.22 1.63
CA GLU A 40 -2.69 -1.23 0.95
C GLU A 40 -3.24 0.20 0.77
N SER A 41 -3.07 1.07 1.77
CA SER A 41 -3.49 2.47 1.70
C SER A 41 -2.70 3.26 0.66
N ASP A 42 -1.42 3.00 0.54
CA ASP A 42 -0.55 3.63 -0.45
C ASP A 42 -0.90 3.18 -1.88
N LEU A 43 -1.25 1.90 -2.08
CA LEU A 43 -1.83 1.41 -3.34
C LEU A 43 -3.16 2.09 -3.67
N ARG A 44 -4.01 2.32 -2.67
CA ARG A 44 -5.32 2.97 -2.83
C ARG A 44 -5.20 4.47 -3.08
N GLY A 45 -4.18 5.12 -2.51
CA GLY A 45 -3.83 6.52 -2.73
C GLY A 45 -3.20 6.79 -4.11
N GLY A 46 -2.70 5.75 -4.79
CA GLY A 46 -2.20 5.81 -6.16
C GLY A 46 -3.26 6.05 -7.24
N GLY A 47 -4.55 5.98 -6.88
CA GLY A 47 -5.70 6.35 -7.72
C GLY A 47 -6.70 7.17 -6.90
N GLY A 48 -6.35 8.42 -6.58
CA GLY A 48 -7.04 9.22 -5.57
C GLY A 48 -8.50 9.60 -5.87
N PRO A 49 -9.20 10.09 -4.83
CA PRO A 49 -10.20 11.13 -4.99
C PRO A 49 -9.85 12.36 -4.13
N ASP A 50 -8.70 13.02 -4.34
CA ASP A 50 -8.58 14.46 -4.08
C ASP A 50 -7.33 15.06 -4.72
N GLY A 51 -7.53 16.15 -5.48
CA GLY A 51 -6.47 16.96 -6.07
C GLY A 51 -6.74 17.37 -7.53
N PRO A 52 -7.60 18.37 -7.82
CA PRO A 52 -7.65 18.96 -9.15
C PRO A 52 -6.30 19.59 -9.51
N PRO A 53 -5.87 19.54 -10.80
CA PRO A 53 -4.67 20.23 -11.23
C PRO A 53 -4.87 21.74 -11.09
N LYS A 54 -4.22 22.32 -10.07
CA LYS A 54 -4.09 23.76 -9.91
C LYS A 54 -3.24 24.34 -11.03
N HIS A 55 -3.94 24.95 -11.99
CA HIS A 55 -3.53 26.04 -12.88
C HIS A 55 -2.24 25.86 -13.70
N ARG A 56 -2.44 25.69 -15.01
CA ARG A 56 -1.66 26.39 -16.03
C ARG A 56 -2.58 26.80 -17.19
N GLN A 57 -3.38 27.84 -16.96
CA GLN A 57 -3.95 28.62 -18.06
C GLN A 57 -2.83 29.45 -18.69
N ASN A 58 -2.52 29.19 -19.95
CA ASN A 58 -1.69 30.07 -20.78
C ASN A 58 -2.28 30.08 -22.19
N SER A 59 -3.13 31.08 -22.47
CA SER A 59 -3.38 31.64 -23.81
C SER A 59 -4.05 32.99 -23.63
#